data_AF-A0A9W7T6P1-F1
#
_entry.id   AF-A0A9W7T6P1-F1
#
_cell.length_a   1.000
_cell.length_b   1.000
_cell.length_c   1.000
_cell.angle_alpha   90.00
_cell.angle_beta   90.00
_cell.angle_gamma   90.00
#
_symmetry.space_group_name_H-M   'P 1'
#
loop_
_entity.id
_entity.type
_entity.pdbx_description
1 polymer ?
#
loop_
_entity_poly.entity_id
_entity_poly.type
_entity_poly.pdbx_seq_one_letter_code
_entity_poly.pdbx_strand_id
1 'polypeptide(L)'
;MSEISAKKTSNLGKILLKKSRNEVQYFGLINQGATCYLNAVLQSLFMTQEFRDSVESYDKAPEDCGEDLLRQLQKLFKQLSVNVATTKGITTSLGIGNVYEQQDAVEYYRKILKAVGRRVSEVFEGKMNNITKCISCDNINKKTSSFISILLPIEDENNEQHTVEKSLKAFFKRLRLDQDDWMYCDRCDQKTPTETWSEIDEYPTVLTFHLKRFAFDYNQIRYVKNSCALDVPLSLDIKNQTFNLYAVINHNGGYSGGHYDALIKSDQNQKWYSFDDRTVTERSGDLAETPDESPIKVPLDNSVCQMCKCIFPFHSSRLPYMLMYRKGTIHLRILLLGPPGTEKSSVGNLILGENYFPLFTIKESMGKTVGNVTVVDTPNLFTLTPMSWAKELKRCIMLSHPGPNAILWVVPLSQFSNHQQGLFHNIRKRLGSETQKHTMIIFTSGRELENLDQPIDISRHNKVKKVVRTCRNRYHVINSSNHNQASELIEQLFKMIAKNRGSYCTFKRTKKRRP
;
A
#
# COMPACT_ATOMS: atom_id res chain seq x y z
N MET A 1 -7.54 8.69 26.67
CA MET A 1 -6.62 8.06 25.69
C MET A 1 -7.00 6.60 25.33
N SER A 2 -8.08 6.02 25.87
CA SER A 2 -8.49 4.63 25.60
C SER A 2 -9.68 4.46 24.63
N GLU A 3 -10.46 5.52 24.33
CA GLU A 3 -11.65 5.40 23.45
C GLU A 3 -11.37 5.65 21.96
N ILE A 4 -10.26 6.32 21.62
CA ILE A 4 -9.90 6.63 20.22
C ILE A 4 -9.35 5.38 19.49
N SER A 5 -8.80 4.42 20.23
CA SER A 5 -8.32 3.14 19.68
C SER A 5 -9.44 2.15 19.37
N ALA A 6 -10.61 2.27 20.01
CA ALA A 6 -11.74 1.36 19.82
C ALA A 6 -12.62 1.74 18.60
N LYS A 7 -12.66 3.02 18.21
CA LYS A 7 -13.36 3.48 17.00
C LYS A 7 -12.57 3.20 15.70
N LYS A 8 -11.24 3.09 15.77
CA LYS A 8 -10.37 2.80 14.61
C LYS A 8 -10.48 1.33 14.13
N THR A 9 -10.80 0.40 15.03
CA THR A 9 -10.97 -1.04 14.72
C THR A 9 -12.37 -1.40 14.24
N SER A 10 -13.42 -0.66 14.63
CA SER A 10 -14.80 -0.91 14.18
C SER A 10 -15.07 -0.57 12.71
N ASN A 11 -14.20 0.23 12.08
CA ASN A 11 -14.33 0.59 10.66
C ASN A 11 -13.71 -0.43 9.70
N LEU A 12 -12.63 -1.14 10.09
CA LEU A 12 -12.05 -2.19 9.24
C LEU A 12 -13.00 -3.39 9.05
N GLY A 13 -13.79 -3.74 10.06
CA GLY A 13 -14.78 -4.82 9.98
C GLY A 13 -16.02 -4.47 9.15
N LYS A 14 -16.38 -3.19 9.05
CA LYS A 14 -17.53 -2.72 8.24
C LYS A 14 -17.17 -2.46 6.78
N ILE A 15 -15.89 -2.21 6.46
CA ILE A 15 -15.41 -1.99 5.08
C ILE A 15 -15.48 -3.27 4.22
N LEU A 16 -15.55 -4.46 4.83
CA LEU A 16 -15.69 -5.73 4.12
C LEU A 16 -17.15 -6.21 3.94
N LEU A 17 -18.12 -5.56 4.58
CA LEU A 17 -19.51 -6.04 4.65
C LEU A 17 -20.52 -4.93 4.33
N LYS A 18 -20.56 -4.55 3.04
CA LYS A 18 -21.77 -4.12 2.29
C LYS A 18 -21.36 -3.64 0.90
N LYS A 19 -21.38 -4.53 -0.09
CA LYS A 19 -21.56 -4.12 -1.50
C LYS A 19 -22.87 -4.72 -1.99
N SER A 20 -23.98 -4.14 -1.56
CA SER A 20 -25.19 -4.14 -2.39
C SER A 20 -24.86 -3.40 -3.68
N ARG A 21 -25.31 -3.93 -4.82
CA ARG A 21 -25.17 -3.35 -6.17
C ARG A 21 -25.94 -2.02 -6.31
N ASN A 22 -25.51 -0.99 -5.58
CA ASN A 22 -25.84 0.39 -5.94
C ASN A 22 -24.72 0.87 -6.87
N GLU A 23 -25.11 1.38 -8.03
CA GLU A 23 -24.19 2.03 -8.97
C GLU A 23 -23.52 3.20 -8.25
N VAL A 24 -22.19 3.15 -8.12
CA VAL A 24 -21.45 4.19 -7.39
C VAL A 24 -21.42 5.43 -8.27
N GLN A 25 -22.11 6.48 -7.84
CA GLN A 25 -22.13 7.77 -8.51
C GLN A 25 -21.15 8.73 -7.86
N TYR A 26 -20.32 9.37 -8.69
CA TYR A 26 -19.38 10.41 -8.30
C TYR A 26 -19.77 11.74 -8.93
N PHE A 27 -19.50 12.84 -8.22
CA PHE A 27 -19.87 14.19 -8.65
C PHE A 27 -18.66 15.08 -8.89
N GLY A 28 -18.81 16.00 -9.84
CA GLY A 28 -17.79 16.96 -10.23
C GLY A 28 -17.78 18.24 -9.38
N LEU A 29 -16.84 19.13 -9.68
CA LEU A 29 -16.71 20.46 -9.08
C LEU A 29 -16.96 21.55 -10.12
N ILE A 30 -17.73 22.57 -9.74
CA ILE A 30 -17.98 23.72 -10.63
C ILE A 30 -16.69 24.50 -10.83
N ASN A 31 -16.29 24.70 -12.08
CA ASN A 31 -15.22 25.62 -12.45
C ASN A 31 -15.73 27.06 -12.29
N GLN A 32 -15.04 27.86 -11.46
CA GLN A 32 -15.41 29.25 -11.20
C GLN A 32 -14.89 30.23 -12.26
N GLY A 33 -14.06 29.73 -13.18
CA GLY A 33 -13.40 30.50 -14.24
C GLY A 33 -12.23 29.69 -14.78
N ALA A 34 -11.06 29.88 -14.20
CA ALA A 34 -9.82 29.19 -14.50
C ALA A 34 -9.32 28.32 -13.32
N THR A 35 -10.24 27.77 -12.53
CA THR A 35 -9.93 27.05 -11.27
C THR A 35 -9.80 25.53 -11.43
N CYS A 36 -9.57 25.03 -12.65
CA CYS A 36 -9.45 23.59 -12.92
C CYS A 36 -8.28 22.95 -12.16
N TYR A 37 -7.17 23.68 -11.94
CA TYR A 37 -6.04 23.25 -11.10
C TYR A 37 -6.49 22.86 -9.69
N LEU A 38 -7.36 23.69 -9.09
CA LEU A 38 -7.88 23.50 -7.74
C LEU A 38 -8.90 22.35 -7.73
N ASN A 39 -9.74 22.25 -8.75
CA ASN A 39 -10.73 21.17 -8.86
C ASN A 39 -10.05 19.79 -8.95
N ALA A 40 -9.02 19.64 -9.79
CA ALA A 40 -8.28 18.39 -9.93
C ALA A 40 -7.60 17.96 -8.61
N VAL A 41 -7.02 18.93 -7.88
CA VAL A 41 -6.42 18.69 -6.55
C VAL A 41 -7.48 18.29 -5.53
N LEU A 42 -8.58 19.04 -5.41
CA LEU A 42 -9.62 18.78 -4.43
C LEU A 42 -10.31 17.43 -4.68
N GLN A 43 -10.52 17.05 -5.94
CA GLN A 43 -11.04 15.73 -6.29
C GLN A 43 -10.06 14.63 -5.87
N SER A 44 -8.76 14.78 -6.15
CA SER A 44 -7.73 13.82 -5.75
C SER A 44 -7.63 13.66 -4.22
N LEU A 45 -7.74 14.76 -3.48
CA LEU A 45 -7.79 14.77 -2.02
C LEU A 45 -9.07 14.12 -1.49
N PHE A 46 -10.24 14.48 -2.02
CA PHE A 46 -11.53 13.89 -1.61
C PHE A 46 -11.59 12.38 -1.84
N MET A 47 -11.05 11.93 -2.98
CA MET A 47 -11.02 10.50 -3.34
C MET A 47 -9.96 9.71 -2.54
N THR A 48 -9.09 10.39 -1.80
CA THR A 48 -8.19 9.74 -0.83
C THR A 48 -8.95 9.49 0.47
N GLN A 49 -9.46 8.28 0.65
CA GLN A 49 -10.35 7.95 1.77
C GLN A 49 -9.74 8.29 3.13
N GLU A 50 -8.48 7.98 3.36
CA GLU A 50 -7.80 8.23 4.63
C GLU A 50 -7.72 9.73 4.95
N PHE A 51 -7.58 10.58 3.93
CA PHE A 51 -7.60 12.03 4.09
C PHE A 51 -9.01 12.55 4.35
N ARG A 52 -10.00 12.08 3.58
CA ARG A 52 -11.41 12.44 3.77
C ARG A 52 -11.91 12.09 5.16
N ASP A 53 -11.65 10.85 5.61
CA ASP A 53 -12.01 10.38 6.94
C ASP A 53 -11.32 11.22 8.03
N SER A 54 -10.07 11.63 7.81
CA SER A 54 -9.34 12.53 8.71
C SER A 54 -9.99 13.91 8.80
N VAL A 55 -10.30 14.54 7.66
CA VAL A 55 -10.99 15.85 7.59
C VAL A 55 -12.35 15.82 8.30
N GLU A 56 -13.12 14.74 8.13
CA GLU A 56 -14.45 14.58 8.73
C GLU A 56 -14.42 14.24 10.23
N SER A 57 -13.30 13.70 10.74
CA SER A 57 -13.21 13.23 12.13
C SER A 57 -13.08 14.32 13.20
N TYR A 58 -12.75 15.57 12.81
CA TYR A 58 -12.49 16.66 13.75
C TYR A 58 -13.70 17.59 13.92
N ASP A 59 -14.26 17.61 15.13
CA ASP A 59 -15.32 18.59 15.50
C ASP A 59 -14.76 20.00 15.71
N LYS A 60 -13.51 20.09 16.19
CA LYS A 60 -12.73 21.33 16.33
C LYS A 60 -11.38 21.15 15.63
N ALA A 61 -10.93 22.20 14.96
CA ALA A 61 -9.65 22.18 14.26
C ALA A 61 -8.49 21.95 15.26
N PRO A 62 -7.48 21.14 14.90
CA PRO A 62 -6.24 21.04 15.66
C PRO A 62 -5.54 22.39 15.85
N GLU A 63 -4.70 22.53 16.88
CA GLU A 63 -3.96 23.78 17.16
C GLU A 63 -3.07 24.24 16.00
N ASP A 64 -2.62 23.32 15.14
CA ASP A 64 -1.78 23.58 13.96
C ASP A 64 -2.57 23.77 12.65
N CYS A 65 -3.90 23.90 12.73
CA CYS A 65 -4.81 23.91 11.59
C CYS A 65 -5.49 25.27 11.37
N GLY A 66 -5.60 25.71 10.11
CA GLY A 66 -6.44 26.82 9.72
C GLY A 66 -7.92 26.44 9.84
N GLU A 67 -8.56 26.89 10.92
CA GLU A 67 -9.94 26.49 11.28
C GLU A 67 -10.95 26.76 10.15
N ASP A 68 -10.83 27.89 9.45
CA ASP A 68 -11.73 28.22 8.35
C ASP A 68 -11.60 27.24 7.17
N LEU A 69 -10.37 26.98 6.70
CA LEU A 69 -10.15 26.07 5.57
C LEU A 69 -10.64 24.65 5.86
N LEU A 70 -10.37 24.12 7.07
CA LEU A 70 -10.84 22.79 7.46
C LEU A 70 -12.37 22.71 7.44
N ARG A 71 -13.06 23.73 7.99
CA ARG A 71 -14.53 23.82 7.95
C ARG A 71 -15.08 23.90 6.52
N GLN A 72 -14.41 24.64 5.63
CA GLN A 72 -14.82 24.69 4.22
C GLN A 72 -14.58 23.36 3.50
N LEU A 73 -13.49 22.64 3.80
CA LEU A 73 -13.26 21.29 3.26
C LEU A 73 -14.32 20.29 3.73
N GLN A 74 -14.70 20.31 5.01
CA GLN A 74 -15.77 19.48 5.54
C GLN A 74 -17.11 19.74 4.83
N LYS A 75 -17.47 21.02 4.64
CA LYS A 75 -18.67 21.40 3.87
C LYS A 75 -18.61 20.90 2.43
N LEU A 76 -17.46 21.09 1.78
CA LEU A 76 -17.24 20.66 0.39
C LEU A 76 -17.38 19.14 0.26
N PHE A 77 -16.70 18.36 1.11
CA PHE A 77 -16.72 16.90 1.05
C PHE A 77 -18.12 16.32 1.29
N LYS A 78 -18.87 16.92 2.22
CA LYS A 78 -20.28 16.58 2.45
C LYS A 78 -21.16 16.85 1.22
N GLN A 79 -20.96 17.99 0.54
CA GLN A 79 -21.70 18.31 -0.69
C GLN A 79 -21.31 17.37 -1.84
N LEU A 80 -20.01 17.17 -2.05
CA LEU A 80 -19.46 16.36 -3.15
C LEU A 80 -19.86 14.88 -3.06
N SER A 81 -20.24 14.42 -1.87
CA SER A 81 -20.80 13.08 -1.63
C SER A 81 -22.23 12.90 -2.14
N VAL A 82 -22.97 13.99 -2.41
CA VAL A 82 -24.39 13.94 -2.80
C VAL A 82 -24.71 14.67 -4.10
N ASN A 83 -23.91 15.66 -4.51
CA ASN A 83 -24.14 16.43 -5.73
C ASN A 83 -22.87 17.10 -6.26
N VAL A 84 -22.98 17.72 -7.44
CA VAL A 84 -21.95 18.63 -7.96
C VAL A 84 -21.78 19.80 -7.00
N ALA A 85 -20.54 20.03 -6.55
CA ALA A 85 -20.26 21.02 -5.51
C ALA A 85 -19.51 22.25 -6.05
N THR A 86 -19.56 23.36 -5.29
CA THR A 86 -18.84 24.59 -5.58
C THR A 86 -17.63 24.75 -4.66
N THR A 87 -16.55 25.33 -5.17
CA THR A 87 -15.31 25.55 -4.42
C THR A 87 -15.18 26.97 -3.84
N LYS A 88 -16.25 27.78 -3.86
CA LYS A 88 -16.24 29.19 -3.42
C LYS A 88 -15.66 29.40 -2.01
N GLY A 89 -16.09 28.57 -1.06
CA GLY A 89 -15.58 28.63 0.31
C GLY A 89 -14.07 28.38 0.37
N ILE A 90 -13.59 27.38 -0.38
CA ILE A 90 -12.16 27.04 -0.45
C ILE A 90 -11.36 28.17 -1.11
N THR A 91 -11.84 28.74 -2.21
CA THR A 91 -11.14 29.83 -2.89
C THR A 91 -11.00 31.06 -1.99
N THR A 92 -12.03 31.39 -1.22
CA THR A 92 -11.98 32.49 -0.23
C THR A 92 -11.00 32.17 0.90
N SER A 93 -11.05 30.98 1.51
CA SER A 93 -10.14 30.60 2.60
C SER A 93 -8.67 30.53 2.18
N LEU A 94 -8.39 30.22 0.91
CA LEU A 94 -7.04 30.19 0.35
C LEU A 94 -6.56 31.56 -0.16
N GLY A 95 -7.39 32.61 -0.06
CA GLY A 95 -7.05 33.96 -0.50
C GLY A 95 -6.96 34.12 -2.03
N ILE A 96 -7.69 33.31 -2.79
CA ILE A 96 -7.72 33.39 -4.27
C ILE A 96 -8.61 34.57 -4.66
N GLY A 97 -7.99 35.71 -4.95
CA GLY A 97 -8.70 36.95 -5.31
C GLY A 97 -9.23 36.99 -6.74
N ASN A 98 -8.56 36.32 -7.69
CA ASN A 98 -8.96 36.27 -9.09
C ASN A 98 -9.12 34.82 -9.57
N VAL A 99 -10.37 34.36 -9.67
CA VAL A 99 -10.70 32.99 -10.12
C VAL A 99 -10.53 32.79 -11.63
N TYR A 100 -10.25 33.84 -12.40
CA TYR A 100 -9.97 33.78 -13.84
C TYR A 100 -8.48 33.64 -14.16
N GLU A 101 -7.62 33.62 -13.13
CA GLU A 101 -6.18 33.40 -13.27
C GLU A 101 -5.83 31.94 -13.07
N GLN A 102 -5.03 31.40 -14.00
CA GLN A 102 -4.49 30.05 -13.87
C GLN A 102 -3.37 29.99 -12.83
N GLN A 103 -3.30 28.89 -12.12
CA GLN A 103 -2.29 28.68 -11.08
C GLN A 103 -1.75 27.25 -11.14
N ASP A 104 -0.66 27.02 -10.41
CA ASP A 104 -0.04 25.71 -10.34
C ASP A 104 -0.78 24.75 -9.38
N ALA A 105 -1.18 23.59 -9.89
CA ALA A 105 -1.86 22.57 -9.09
C ALA A 105 -1.01 22.06 -7.91
N VAL A 106 0.32 21.96 -8.07
CA VAL A 106 1.20 21.43 -7.00
C VAL A 106 1.35 22.44 -5.87
N GLU A 107 1.39 23.73 -6.19
CA GLU A 107 1.39 24.82 -5.21
C GLU A 107 0.13 24.75 -4.34
N TYR A 108 -1.05 24.63 -4.94
CA TYR A 108 -2.31 24.57 -4.19
C TYR A 108 -2.47 23.26 -3.42
N TYR A 109 -2.01 22.13 -3.96
CA TYR A 109 -1.90 20.88 -3.22
C TYR A 109 -1.08 21.04 -1.93
N ARG A 110 0.11 21.65 -2.02
CA ARG A 110 0.97 21.90 -0.85
C ARG A 110 0.38 22.93 0.11
N LYS A 111 -0.21 24.01 -0.41
CA LYS A 111 -0.88 25.05 0.38
C LYS A 111 -2.02 24.44 1.22
N ILE A 112 -2.88 23.63 0.61
CA ILE A 112 -4.00 22.97 1.30
C ILE A 112 -3.45 22.04 2.39
N LEU A 113 -2.54 21.13 2.06
CA LEU A 113 -2.02 20.16 3.04
C LEU A 113 -1.28 20.83 4.20
N LYS A 114 -0.54 21.91 3.95
CA LYS A 114 0.11 22.69 5.00
C LYS A 114 -0.92 23.41 5.88
N ALA A 115 -1.96 24.00 5.29
CA ALA A 115 -2.95 24.79 6.01
C ALA A 115 -3.89 23.94 6.88
N VAL A 116 -4.19 22.70 6.48
CA VAL A 116 -5.01 21.79 7.31
C VAL A 116 -4.26 21.18 8.49
N GLY A 117 -2.95 21.40 8.59
CA GLY A 117 -2.12 20.91 9.67
C GLY A 117 -1.72 19.44 9.51
N ARG A 118 -0.66 19.07 10.21
CA ARG A 118 0.04 17.79 10.05
C ARG A 118 -0.85 16.61 10.39
N ARG A 119 -1.67 16.74 11.43
CA ARG A 119 -2.56 15.66 11.92
C ARG A 119 -3.62 15.28 10.89
N VAL A 120 -4.03 16.22 10.04
CA VAL A 120 -5.03 15.97 8.99
C VAL A 120 -4.34 15.43 7.73
N SER A 121 -3.17 15.94 7.39
CA SER A 121 -2.44 15.57 6.17
C SER A 121 -1.43 14.42 6.30
N GLU A 122 -1.33 13.76 7.47
CA GLU A 122 -0.26 12.78 7.78
C GLU A 122 -0.14 11.65 6.75
N VAL A 123 -1.25 11.28 6.10
CA VAL A 123 -1.30 10.24 5.07
C VAL A 123 -0.33 10.49 3.90
N PHE A 124 -0.04 11.77 3.59
CA PHE A 124 0.84 12.18 2.50
C PHE A 124 2.28 12.45 2.96
N GLU A 125 2.56 12.44 4.27
CA GLU A 125 3.87 12.83 4.82
C GLU A 125 4.80 11.63 4.97
N GLY A 126 6.00 11.74 4.41
CA GLY A 126 7.12 10.81 4.65
C GLY A 126 8.32 11.53 5.26
N LYS A 127 9.36 10.76 5.62
CA LYS A 127 10.66 11.31 6.06
C LYS A 127 11.75 10.97 5.05
N MET A 128 12.57 11.96 4.75
CA MET A 128 13.69 11.85 3.83
C MET A 128 14.98 12.25 4.52
N ASN A 129 16.03 11.48 4.26
CA ASN A 129 17.39 11.75 4.69
C ASN A 129 18.15 12.38 3.53
N ASN A 130 18.66 13.58 3.73
CA ASN A 130 19.63 14.20 2.85
C ASN A 130 21.01 13.89 3.42
N ILE A 131 21.82 13.18 2.65
CA ILE A 131 23.11 12.65 3.10
C ILE A 131 24.22 13.31 2.28
N THR A 132 25.23 13.82 2.98
CA THR A 132 26.42 14.43 2.37
C THR A 132 27.66 13.75 2.92
N LYS A 133 28.55 13.29 2.03
CA LYS A 133 29.80 12.63 2.39
C LYS A 133 30.98 13.46 1.89
N CYS A 134 31.89 13.79 2.80
CA CYS A 134 33.21 14.33 2.47
C CYS A 134 34.05 13.22 1.83
N ILE A 135 34.57 13.44 0.62
CA ILE A 135 35.42 12.46 -0.06
C ILE A 135 36.81 12.40 0.58
N SER A 136 37.31 13.53 1.09
CA SER A 136 38.68 13.61 1.62
C SER A 136 38.89 12.84 2.93
N CYS A 137 37.86 12.72 3.78
CA CYS A 137 37.97 12.06 5.10
C CYS A 137 36.84 11.07 5.41
N ASP A 138 35.98 10.75 4.44
CA ASP A 138 34.83 9.86 4.56
C ASP A 138 33.78 10.26 5.63
N ASN A 139 33.83 11.49 6.16
CA ASN A 139 32.83 11.98 7.12
C ASN A 139 31.45 12.08 6.46
N ILE A 140 30.43 11.49 7.08
CA ILE A 140 29.05 11.48 6.60
C ILE A 140 28.19 12.36 7.51
N ASN A 141 27.49 13.33 6.93
CA ASN A 141 26.45 14.11 7.59
C ASN A 141 25.08 13.71 7.04
N LYS A 142 24.10 13.56 7.92
CA LYS A 142 22.75 13.08 7.60
C LYS A 142 21.73 14.02 8.23
N LYS A 143 20.94 14.70 7.39
CA LYS A 143 19.85 15.58 7.83
C LYS A 143 18.50 15.00 7.44
N THR A 144 17.66 14.70 8.42
CA THR A 144 16.31 14.17 8.20
C THR A 144 15.28 15.30 8.16
N SER A 145 14.39 15.28 7.17
CA SER A 145 13.28 16.23 7.03
C SER A 145 12.02 15.55 6.51
N SER A 146 10.85 16.09 6.85
CA SER A 146 9.58 15.63 6.29
C SER A 146 9.41 16.07 4.83
N PHE A 147 8.69 15.28 4.04
CA PHE A 147 8.30 15.62 2.68
C PHE A 147 6.84 15.21 2.40
N ILE A 148 6.16 15.94 1.52
CA ILE A 148 4.77 15.68 1.07
C ILE A 148 4.74 15.19 -0.38
N SER A 149 5.68 15.66 -1.20
CA SER A 149 5.83 15.20 -2.58
C SER A 149 7.29 15.18 -3.01
N ILE A 150 7.64 14.23 -3.87
CA ILE A 150 8.97 14.12 -4.47
C ILE A 150 8.91 14.76 -5.85
N LEU A 151 9.85 15.66 -6.13
CA LEU A 151 9.93 16.32 -7.43
C LEU A 151 10.81 15.50 -8.36
N LEU A 152 10.18 14.77 -9.27
CA LEU A 152 10.87 13.92 -10.22
C LEU A 152 11.39 14.75 -11.40
N PRO A 153 12.71 14.69 -11.69
CA PRO A 153 13.24 15.29 -12.90
C PRO A 153 12.73 14.53 -14.13
N ILE A 154 12.48 15.28 -15.20
CA ILE A 154 12.25 14.72 -16.53
C ILE A 154 13.40 15.25 -17.39
N GLU A 155 14.34 14.36 -17.68
CA GLU A 155 15.51 14.66 -18.51
C GLU A 155 15.16 14.33 -19.96
N ASP A 156 15.28 15.30 -20.87
CA ASP A 156 15.12 15.11 -22.32
C ASP A 156 16.44 14.65 -22.94
N GLU A 157 16.85 13.42 -22.67
CA GLU A 157 18.00 12.81 -23.33
C GLU A 157 17.55 11.91 -24.50
N ASN A 158 17.83 12.35 -25.73
CA ASN A 158 17.98 11.53 -26.93
C ASN A 158 16.87 10.51 -27.29
N ASN A 159 15.62 10.96 -27.48
CA ASN A 159 14.52 10.14 -28.03
C ASN A 159 14.26 8.82 -27.27
N GLU A 160 14.76 8.66 -26.04
CA GLU A 160 14.50 7.47 -25.24
C GLU A 160 13.11 7.52 -24.61
N GLN A 161 12.52 6.34 -24.36
CA GLN A 161 11.31 6.23 -23.55
C GLN A 161 11.61 6.69 -22.11
N HIS A 162 10.95 7.75 -21.66
CA HIS A 162 11.00 8.22 -20.28
C HIS A 162 10.05 7.40 -19.42
N THR A 163 10.52 6.93 -18.26
CA THR A 163 9.70 6.17 -17.31
C THR A 163 9.84 6.75 -15.90
N VAL A 164 8.81 6.60 -15.07
CA VAL A 164 8.83 7.06 -13.67
C VAL A 164 10.00 6.44 -12.90
N GLU A 165 10.38 5.20 -13.19
CA GLU A 165 11.50 4.50 -12.55
C GLU A 165 12.85 5.12 -12.92
N LYS A 166 13.04 5.55 -14.17
CA LYS A 166 14.26 6.28 -14.57
C LYS A 166 14.36 7.58 -13.77
N SER A 167 13.28 8.36 -13.69
CA SER A 167 13.26 9.60 -12.90
C SER A 167 13.49 9.36 -11.41
N LEU A 168 12.97 8.27 -10.84
CA LEU A 168 13.25 7.88 -9.45
C LEU A 168 14.72 7.52 -9.23
N LYS A 169 15.31 6.75 -10.15
CA LYS A 169 16.74 6.40 -10.10
C LYS A 169 17.60 7.66 -10.21
N ALA A 170 17.25 8.60 -11.08
CA ALA A 170 17.93 9.88 -11.22
C ALA A 170 17.83 10.71 -9.93
N PHE A 171 16.63 10.82 -9.34
CA PHE A 171 16.41 11.56 -8.09
C PHE A 171 17.24 11.01 -6.91
N PHE A 172 17.33 9.68 -6.78
CA PHE A 172 18.10 9.02 -5.72
C PHE A 172 19.57 8.75 -6.08
N LYS A 173 20.01 9.19 -7.27
CA LYS A 173 21.39 9.00 -7.72
C LYS A 173 22.33 9.77 -6.79
N ARG A 174 23.46 9.15 -6.50
CA ARG A 174 24.55 9.80 -5.78
C ARG A 174 25.25 10.77 -6.71
N LEU A 175 25.30 12.03 -6.32
CA LEU A 175 25.89 13.12 -7.09
C LEU A 175 27.17 13.59 -6.43
N ARG A 176 28.21 13.81 -7.22
CA ARG A 176 29.42 14.52 -6.78
C ARG A 176 29.23 16.00 -7.13
N LEU A 177 29.42 16.87 -6.14
CA LEU A 177 29.27 18.31 -6.32
C LEU A 177 30.45 18.87 -7.13
N ASP A 178 30.16 19.86 -7.96
CA ASP A 178 31.16 20.64 -8.67
C ASP A 178 32.01 21.47 -7.70
N GLN A 179 33.17 21.94 -8.17
CA GLN A 179 34.15 22.62 -7.32
C GLN A 179 33.56 23.85 -6.60
N ASP A 180 32.70 24.60 -7.28
CA ASP A 180 32.07 25.79 -6.72
C ASP A 180 31.06 25.45 -5.61
N ASP A 181 30.47 24.24 -5.67
CA ASP A 181 29.45 23.73 -4.75
C ASP A 181 30.02 22.85 -3.63
N TRP A 182 31.35 22.72 -3.53
CA TRP A 182 31.98 21.96 -2.44
C TRP A 182 31.53 22.46 -1.07
N MET A 183 31.20 21.51 -0.20
CA MET A 183 30.74 21.80 1.15
C MET A 183 31.91 21.84 2.14
N TYR A 184 31.76 22.68 3.16
CA TYR A 184 32.70 22.74 4.28
C TYR A 184 32.61 21.46 5.11
N CYS A 185 33.76 20.89 5.45
CA CYS A 185 33.84 19.71 6.31
C CYS A 185 34.53 20.07 7.63
N ASP A 186 33.81 19.97 8.74
CA ASP A 186 34.31 20.32 10.09
C ASP A 186 35.53 19.49 10.51
N ARG A 187 35.71 18.27 9.97
CA ARG A 187 36.90 17.45 10.25
C ARG A 187 38.13 17.86 9.45
N CYS A 188 37.94 18.32 8.22
CA CYS A 188 39.03 18.78 7.35
C CYS A 188 39.31 20.27 7.51
N ASP A 189 38.40 20.98 8.18
CA ASP A 189 38.40 22.43 8.40
C ASP A 189 38.54 23.25 7.12
N GLN A 190 37.92 22.79 6.04
CA GLN A 190 37.96 23.43 4.71
C GLN A 190 36.82 22.95 3.81
N LYS A 191 36.61 23.63 2.67
CA LYS A 191 35.75 23.13 1.59
C LYS A 191 36.38 21.89 0.96
N THR A 192 35.58 20.84 0.81
CA THR A 192 36.08 19.55 0.31
C THR A 192 35.21 18.99 -0.81
N PRO A 193 35.79 18.20 -1.73
CA PRO A 193 35.01 17.41 -2.67
C PRO A 193 33.95 16.60 -1.92
N THR A 194 32.68 16.79 -2.31
CA THR A 194 31.52 16.30 -1.56
C THR A 194 30.61 15.48 -2.46
N GLU A 195 30.13 14.34 -1.96
CA GLU A 195 29.04 13.58 -2.57
C GLU A 195 27.74 13.83 -1.81
N THR A 196 26.62 14.00 -2.50
CA THR A 196 25.29 14.20 -1.91
C THR A 196 24.25 13.25 -2.53
N TRP A 197 23.32 12.78 -1.72
CA TRP A 197 22.18 11.98 -2.17
C TRP A 197 21.04 12.02 -1.17
N SER A 198 19.85 11.62 -1.64
CA SER A 198 18.67 11.50 -0.80
C SER A 198 18.30 10.03 -0.59
N GLU A 199 17.70 9.71 0.55
CA GLU A 199 17.08 8.41 0.79
C GLU A 199 15.78 8.58 1.57
N ILE A 200 14.72 7.85 1.20
CA ILE A 200 13.51 7.80 2.02
C ILE A 200 13.77 6.96 3.27
N ASP A 201 13.53 7.56 4.43
CA ASP A 201 13.58 6.95 5.76
C ASP A 201 12.25 6.29 6.12
N GLU A 202 11.17 7.06 5.99
CA GLU A 202 9.79 6.63 6.24
C GLU A 202 8.93 6.97 5.03
N TYR A 203 8.24 5.96 4.47
CA TYR A 203 7.34 6.14 3.35
C TYR A 203 5.94 6.57 3.82
N PRO A 204 5.29 7.53 3.11
CA PRO A 204 3.89 7.88 3.38
C PRO A 204 2.94 6.74 3.00
N THR A 205 1.69 6.83 3.46
CA THR A 205 0.61 5.96 2.99
C THR A 205 0.23 6.30 1.54
N VAL A 206 0.25 7.59 1.19
CA VAL A 206 0.11 8.07 -0.20
C VAL A 206 1.40 8.76 -0.62
N LEU A 207 2.12 8.13 -1.54
CA LEU A 207 3.33 8.65 -2.15
C LEU A 207 2.97 9.51 -3.37
N THR A 208 3.33 10.80 -3.30
CA THR A 208 3.01 11.76 -4.36
C THR A 208 4.27 12.17 -5.13
N PHE A 209 4.21 12.08 -6.45
CA PHE A 209 5.24 12.57 -7.36
C PHE A 209 4.75 13.82 -8.09
N HIS A 210 5.56 14.87 -8.08
CA HIS A 210 5.42 16.03 -8.95
C HIS A 210 6.43 15.91 -10.08
N LEU A 211 5.95 15.90 -11.32
CA LEU A 211 6.78 15.81 -12.51
C LEU A 211 7.27 17.21 -12.90
N LYS A 212 8.59 17.46 -12.85
CA LYS A 212 9.19 18.75 -13.21
C LYS A 212 9.14 18.99 -14.72
N ARG A 213 7.95 19.31 -15.25
CA ARG A 213 7.73 19.57 -16.68
C ARG A 213 8.01 20.99 -17.11
N PHE A 214 8.16 21.95 -16.20
CA PHE A 214 8.44 23.33 -16.56
C PHE A 214 9.90 23.65 -16.28
N ALA A 215 10.59 24.16 -17.30
CA ALA A 215 11.98 24.59 -17.22
C ALA A 215 12.15 25.91 -17.97
N PHE A 216 13.13 26.71 -17.56
CA PHE A 216 13.51 27.91 -18.28
C PHE A 216 14.41 27.53 -19.45
N ASP A 217 13.99 27.82 -20.67
CA ASP A 217 14.82 27.69 -21.86
C ASP A 217 15.64 28.96 -22.01
N TYR A 218 16.94 28.87 -21.74
CA TYR A 218 17.87 30.00 -21.86
C TYR A 218 18.09 30.47 -23.30
N ASN A 219 17.88 29.61 -24.29
CA ASN A 219 18.01 29.99 -25.70
C ASN A 219 16.81 30.82 -26.15
N GLN A 220 15.61 30.45 -25.67
CA GLN A 220 14.36 31.15 -26.01
C GLN A 220 13.98 32.24 -25.00
N ILE A 221 14.73 32.35 -23.90
CA ILE A 221 14.50 33.28 -22.77
C ILE A 221 13.03 33.22 -22.30
N ARG A 222 12.51 32.00 -22.16
CA ARG A 222 11.12 31.78 -21.71
C ARG A 222 10.97 30.45 -21.00
N TYR A 223 9.95 30.35 -20.16
CA TYR A 223 9.53 29.06 -19.61
C TYR A 223 8.87 28.20 -20.68
N VAL A 224 9.35 26.97 -20.80
CA VAL A 224 8.81 25.96 -21.71
C VAL A 224 8.31 24.76 -20.93
N LYS A 225 7.29 24.11 -21.48
CA LYS A 225 6.74 22.87 -20.93
C LYS A 225 7.30 21.68 -21.69
N ASN A 226 8.02 20.82 -20.98
CA ASN A 226 8.37 19.49 -21.40
C ASN A 226 7.09 18.66 -21.59
N SER A 227 6.80 18.38 -22.86
CA SER A 227 5.64 17.60 -23.31
C SER A 227 6.02 16.16 -23.67
N CYS A 228 7.17 15.67 -23.22
CA CYS A 228 7.61 14.31 -23.49
C CYS A 228 6.63 13.30 -22.88
N ALA A 229 6.38 12.22 -23.62
CA ALA A 229 5.60 11.10 -23.12
C ALA A 229 6.34 10.44 -21.96
N LEU A 230 5.63 10.17 -20.87
CA LEU A 230 6.16 9.49 -19.70
C LEU A 230 5.39 8.20 -19.50
N ASP A 231 6.10 7.08 -19.48
CA ASP A 231 5.54 5.79 -19.09
C ASP A 231 5.32 5.77 -17.57
N VAL A 232 4.06 5.60 -17.18
CA VAL A 232 3.62 5.58 -15.80
C VAL A 232 3.21 4.15 -15.44
N PRO A 233 3.94 3.45 -14.57
CA PRO A 233 3.58 2.10 -14.16
C PRO A 233 2.34 2.13 -13.23
N LEU A 234 1.45 1.16 -13.38
CA LEU A 234 0.30 1.01 -12.46
C LEU A 234 0.73 0.58 -11.04
N SER A 235 1.90 -0.02 -10.90
CA SER A 235 2.46 -0.46 -9.62
C SER A 235 3.96 -0.20 -9.57
N LEU A 236 4.45 0.28 -8.42
CA LEU A 236 5.85 0.55 -8.13
C LEU A 236 6.29 -0.28 -6.93
N ASP A 237 7.31 -1.12 -7.11
CA ASP A 237 7.94 -1.84 -6.00
C ASP A 237 9.20 -1.10 -5.52
N ILE A 238 9.11 -0.52 -4.32
CA ILE A 238 10.19 0.25 -3.70
C ILE A 238 10.57 -0.38 -2.37
N LYS A 239 11.79 -0.92 -2.26
CA LYS A 239 12.36 -1.54 -1.04
C LYS A 239 11.37 -2.50 -0.32
N ASN A 240 10.76 -3.43 -1.06
CA ASN A 240 9.76 -4.42 -0.58
C ASN A 240 8.38 -3.84 -0.18
N GLN A 241 8.06 -2.62 -0.60
CA GLN A 241 6.72 -2.05 -0.50
C GLN A 241 6.18 -1.83 -1.91
N THR A 242 4.99 -2.34 -2.16
CA THR A 242 4.27 -2.12 -3.40
C THR A 242 3.41 -0.86 -3.27
N PHE A 243 3.45 0.00 -4.26
CA PHE A 243 2.69 1.24 -4.35
C PHE A 243 1.85 1.20 -5.62
N ASN A 244 0.53 1.30 -5.52
CA ASN A 244 -0.38 1.22 -6.66
C ASN A 244 -0.83 2.62 -7.07
N LEU A 245 -0.74 2.92 -8.36
CA LEU A 245 -1.25 4.17 -8.92
C LEU A 245 -2.76 4.20 -8.73
N TYR A 246 -3.27 5.29 -8.15
CA TYR A 246 -4.71 5.49 -8.02
C TYR A 246 -5.16 6.89 -8.43
N ALA A 247 -4.28 7.89 -8.53
CA ALA A 247 -4.66 9.19 -9.06
C ALA A 247 -3.55 9.78 -9.95
N VAL A 248 -3.97 10.42 -11.03
CA VAL A 248 -3.13 11.16 -11.96
C VAL A 248 -3.80 12.51 -12.21
N ILE A 249 -3.13 13.60 -11.87
CA ILE A 249 -3.52 14.93 -12.31
C ILE A 249 -2.78 15.20 -13.62
N ASN A 250 -3.52 15.48 -14.69
CA ASN A 250 -2.94 15.85 -15.97
C ASN A 250 -2.99 17.36 -16.15
N HIS A 251 -2.09 17.87 -16.99
CA HIS A 251 -2.12 19.26 -17.43
C HIS A 251 -1.96 19.29 -18.94
N ASN A 252 -2.94 19.81 -19.67
CA ASN A 252 -2.87 19.99 -21.13
C ASN A 252 -2.69 21.47 -21.44
N GLY A 253 -1.92 21.82 -22.46
CA GLY A 253 -1.56 23.22 -22.76
C GLY A 253 -0.12 23.57 -22.40
N GLY A 254 0.23 24.85 -22.46
CA GLY A 254 1.59 25.38 -22.31
C GLY A 254 1.87 25.99 -20.94
N TYR A 255 2.91 26.85 -20.86
CA TYR A 255 3.23 27.59 -19.64
C TYR A 255 2.23 28.73 -19.34
N SER A 256 1.81 29.44 -20.39
CA SER A 256 0.93 30.62 -20.27
C SER A 256 -0.56 30.29 -20.14
N GLY A 257 -0.92 29.01 -20.18
CA GLY A 257 -2.31 28.59 -20.21
C GLY A 257 -2.49 27.11 -20.54
N GLY A 258 -3.37 26.47 -19.81
CA GLY A 258 -3.75 25.07 -19.99
C GLY A 258 -5.01 24.68 -19.24
N HIS A 259 -5.24 23.37 -19.14
CA HIS A 259 -6.38 22.77 -18.46
C HIS A 259 -5.93 21.59 -17.62
N TYR A 260 -6.42 21.53 -16.39
CA TYR A 260 -6.15 20.44 -15.47
C TYR A 260 -7.36 19.53 -15.37
N ASP A 261 -7.13 18.23 -15.48
CA ASP A 261 -8.10 17.18 -15.16
C ASP A 261 -7.48 16.15 -14.20
N ALA A 262 -8.32 15.31 -13.60
CA ALA A 262 -7.85 14.21 -12.77
C ALA A 262 -8.41 12.87 -13.25
N LEU A 263 -7.55 11.86 -13.36
CA LEU A 263 -7.94 10.47 -13.55
C LEU A 263 -7.71 9.72 -12.24
N ILE A 264 -8.77 9.17 -11.64
CA ILE A 264 -8.72 8.57 -10.30
C ILE A 264 -9.39 7.20 -10.29
N LYS A 265 -8.71 6.19 -9.74
CA LYS A 265 -9.23 4.85 -9.48
C LYS A 265 -9.99 4.86 -8.16
N SER A 266 -11.27 4.51 -8.23
CA SER A 266 -12.17 4.50 -7.10
C SER A 266 -11.92 3.27 -6.20
N ASP A 267 -11.74 3.48 -4.90
CA ASP A 267 -11.60 2.37 -3.94
C ASP A 267 -12.89 1.54 -3.84
N GLN A 268 -14.04 2.17 -4.03
CA GLN A 268 -15.35 1.55 -3.85
C GLN A 268 -15.66 0.50 -4.92
N ASN A 269 -15.17 0.65 -6.14
CA ASN A 269 -15.48 -0.29 -7.24
C ASN A 269 -14.29 -0.65 -8.12
N GLN A 270 -13.09 -0.15 -7.80
CA GLN A 270 -11.84 -0.40 -8.52
C GLN A 270 -11.84 0.04 -9.98
N LYS A 271 -12.77 0.91 -10.39
CA LYS A 271 -12.85 1.49 -11.73
C LYS A 271 -12.20 2.86 -11.79
N TRP A 272 -11.72 3.25 -12.98
CA TRP A 272 -11.17 4.57 -13.22
C TRP A 272 -12.26 5.57 -13.63
N TYR A 273 -12.13 6.78 -13.11
CA TYR A 273 -13.01 7.90 -13.41
C TYR A 273 -12.17 9.10 -13.85
N SER A 274 -12.60 9.77 -14.91
CA SER A 274 -12.06 11.06 -15.33
C SER A 274 -12.93 12.16 -14.74
N PHE A 275 -12.34 12.97 -13.89
CA PHE A 275 -12.90 14.16 -13.27
C PHE A 275 -12.41 15.38 -14.04
N ASP A 276 -13.31 15.97 -14.80
CA ASP A 276 -13.06 17.18 -15.60
C ASP A 276 -14.08 18.24 -15.16
N ASP A 277 -13.68 19.03 -14.18
CA ASP A 277 -14.53 19.99 -13.48
C ASP A 277 -15.88 19.36 -13.07
N ARG A 278 -16.99 19.82 -13.65
CA ARG A 278 -18.35 19.39 -13.31
C ARG A 278 -18.65 17.98 -13.83
N THR A 279 -17.91 17.52 -14.83
CA THR A 279 -18.16 16.29 -15.54
C THR A 279 -17.33 15.16 -14.96
N VAL A 280 -18.01 14.06 -14.59
CA VAL A 280 -17.35 12.82 -14.17
C VAL A 280 -17.74 11.71 -15.12
N THR A 281 -16.75 11.04 -15.69
CA THR A 281 -16.96 9.95 -16.65
C THR A 281 -16.24 8.70 -16.18
N GLU A 282 -16.98 7.59 -16.05
CA GLU A 282 -16.37 6.27 -15.88
C GLU A 282 -15.59 5.92 -17.16
N ARG A 283 -14.38 5.39 -17.00
CA ARG A 283 -13.59 4.85 -18.11
C ARG A 283 -13.75 3.33 -18.11
N SER A 284 -14.58 2.84 -19.03
CA SER A 284 -14.81 1.41 -19.28
C SER A 284 -13.90 0.90 -20.41
N GLY A 285 -13.09 -0.13 -20.14
CA GLY A 285 -12.28 -0.84 -21.15
C GLY A 285 -10.80 -0.42 -21.20
N ASP A 286 -9.93 -1.43 -21.39
CA ASP A 286 -8.49 -1.36 -21.73
C ASP A 286 -7.44 -1.25 -20.61
N LEU A 287 -7.74 -1.64 -19.37
CA LEU A 287 -6.67 -2.11 -18.48
C LEU A 287 -6.36 -3.58 -18.83
N ALA A 288 -5.29 -3.83 -19.58
CA ALA A 288 -4.77 -5.18 -19.72
C ALA A 288 -4.23 -5.69 -18.36
N GLU A 289 -5.10 -6.27 -17.54
CA GLU A 289 -4.71 -7.21 -16.50
C GLU A 289 -4.40 -8.56 -17.17
N THR A 290 -3.28 -8.64 -17.90
CA THR A 290 -2.70 -9.94 -18.28
C THR A 290 -1.25 -9.99 -17.84
N PRO A 291 -0.90 -10.79 -16.81
CA PRO A 291 0.49 -11.11 -16.53
C PRO A 291 0.97 -12.10 -17.58
N ASP A 292 1.77 -11.65 -18.54
CA ASP A 292 2.50 -12.58 -19.40
C ASP A 292 3.68 -13.17 -18.61
N GLU A 293 3.52 -14.42 -18.21
CA GLU A 293 4.53 -15.24 -17.53
C GLU A 293 5.61 -15.67 -18.54
N SER A 294 6.71 -14.93 -18.63
CA SER A 294 7.98 -15.53 -19.08
C SER A 294 9.22 -14.89 -18.44
N PRO A 295 10.11 -15.69 -17.80
CA PRO A 295 11.30 -15.18 -17.13
C PRO A 295 12.44 -14.95 -18.14
N ILE A 296 12.74 -13.68 -18.45
CA ILE A 296 13.98 -13.32 -19.14
C ILE A 296 15.12 -13.31 -18.11
N LYS A 297 16.11 -14.18 -18.31
CA LYS A 297 17.34 -14.22 -17.53
C LYS A 297 18.31 -13.13 -18.01
N VAL A 298 18.74 -12.26 -17.10
CA VAL A 298 19.92 -11.40 -17.29
C VAL A 298 20.89 -11.65 -16.12
N PRO A 299 22.22 -11.75 -16.34
CA PRO A 299 23.18 -12.09 -15.29
C PRO A 299 23.40 -10.95 -14.29
N LEU A 300 23.86 -11.35 -13.10
CA LEU A 300 24.08 -10.52 -11.92
C LEU A 300 25.17 -9.46 -12.12
N ASP A 301 24.82 -8.18 -11.95
CA ASP A 301 25.41 -7.31 -10.92
C ASP A 301 24.56 -6.03 -10.73
N ASN A 302 24.54 -5.50 -9.51
CA ASN A 302 23.81 -4.34 -9.00
C ASN A 302 22.26 -4.38 -9.01
N SER A 303 21.74 -4.34 -7.78
CA SER A 303 20.34 -4.38 -7.37
C SER A 303 19.39 -3.50 -8.19
N VAL A 304 18.63 -4.12 -9.09
CA VAL A 304 17.42 -3.55 -9.70
C VAL A 304 16.30 -4.60 -9.59
N CYS A 305 15.17 -4.16 -9.06
CA CYS A 305 13.98 -4.97 -8.80
C CYS A 305 13.40 -5.56 -10.10
N GLN A 306 12.88 -6.78 -10.01
CA GLN A 306 12.49 -7.63 -11.14
C GLN A 306 10.96 -7.57 -11.36
N MET A 307 10.54 -7.23 -12.59
CA MET A 307 9.21 -7.43 -13.25
C MET A 307 7.96 -6.64 -12.80
N CYS A 308 7.31 -5.96 -13.77
CA CYS A 308 6.00 -6.29 -14.39
C CYS A 308 5.61 -5.13 -15.34
N LYS A 309 5.49 -5.37 -16.66
CA LYS A 309 5.07 -4.36 -17.65
C LYS A 309 3.54 -4.22 -17.65
N CYS A 310 3.00 -3.41 -16.74
CA CYS A 310 1.63 -2.89 -16.82
C CYS A 310 1.72 -1.38 -17.08
N ILE A 311 1.87 -1.04 -18.36
CA ILE A 311 1.99 0.33 -18.85
C ILE A 311 0.60 0.97 -18.83
N PHE A 312 0.50 2.19 -18.33
CA PHE A 312 -0.72 3.01 -18.38
C PHE A 312 -1.18 3.18 -19.84
N PRO A 313 -2.32 2.61 -20.27
CA PRO A 313 -2.66 2.48 -21.68
C PRO A 313 -3.52 3.64 -22.20
N PHE A 314 -3.28 4.86 -21.73
CA PHE A 314 -3.92 6.05 -22.31
C PHE A 314 -2.91 6.76 -23.22
N HIS A 315 -2.84 6.30 -24.47
CA HIS A 315 -2.02 6.88 -25.53
C HIS A 315 -2.20 8.42 -25.64
N SER A 316 -1.05 9.11 -25.66
CA SER A 316 -0.74 10.35 -26.39
C SER A 316 -1.37 11.70 -25.99
N SER A 317 -2.60 11.78 -25.45
CA SER A 317 -3.27 13.09 -25.31
C SER A 317 -3.21 13.76 -23.93
N ARG A 318 -2.86 13.02 -22.87
CA ARG A 318 -2.85 13.55 -21.49
C ARG A 318 -1.42 13.57 -20.97
N LEU A 319 -0.93 14.75 -20.58
CA LEU A 319 0.40 14.93 -20.02
C LEU A 319 0.32 14.85 -18.49
N PRO A 320 0.78 13.74 -17.86
CA PRO A 320 0.72 13.60 -16.41
C PRO A 320 1.55 14.69 -15.75
N TYR A 321 1.02 15.33 -14.72
CA TYR A 321 1.65 16.42 -14.00
C TYR A 321 1.96 16.06 -12.54
N MET A 322 1.01 15.38 -11.90
CA MET A 322 1.17 14.82 -10.57
C MET A 322 0.66 13.38 -10.55
N LEU A 323 1.43 12.50 -9.91
CA LEU A 323 1.09 11.09 -9.73
C LEU A 323 0.90 10.81 -8.25
N MET A 324 -0.17 10.12 -7.89
CA MET A 324 -0.40 9.68 -6.51
C MET A 324 -0.49 8.15 -6.50
N TYR A 325 0.44 7.56 -5.77
CA TYR A 325 0.48 6.14 -5.52
C TYR A 325 0.07 5.87 -4.09
N ARG A 326 -0.86 4.94 -3.89
CA ARG A 326 -1.21 4.47 -2.56
C ARG A 326 -0.34 3.26 -2.24
N LYS A 327 0.22 3.26 -1.04
CA LYS A 327 0.88 2.08 -0.48
C LYS A 327 -0.11 0.93 -0.53
N GLY A 328 0.22 -0.09 -1.32
CA GLY A 328 -0.56 -1.30 -1.39
C GLY A 328 -0.69 -1.89 0.01
N THR A 329 -1.92 -2.21 0.42
CA THR A 329 -2.08 -3.07 1.59
C THR A 329 -1.37 -4.37 1.28
N ILE A 330 -0.50 -4.83 2.18
CA ILE A 330 0.23 -6.09 1.99
C ILE A 330 -0.77 -7.16 1.56
N HIS A 331 -0.61 -7.69 0.35
CA HIS A 331 -1.46 -8.78 -0.11
C HIS A 331 -1.23 -9.97 0.81
N LEU A 332 -2.20 -10.22 1.68
CA LEU A 332 -2.10 -11.15 2.80
C LEU A 332 -2.34 -12.55 2.29
N ARG A 333 -1.27 -13.31 2.08
CA ARG A 333 -1.34 -14.72 1.66
C ARG A 333 -1.21 -15.63 2.86
N ILE A 334 -2.27 -16.37 3.15
CA ILE A 334 -2.42 -17.22 4.32
C ILE A 334 -2.45 -18.68 3.87
N LEU A 335 -1.55 -19.50 4.42
CA LEU A 335 -1.58 -20.94 4.23
C LEU A 335 -2.19 -21.60 5.48
N LEU A 336 -3.31 -22.30 5.31
CA LEU A 336 -3.94 -23.05 6.40
C LEU A 336 -3.36 -24.45 6.45
N LEU A 337 -2.82 -24.83 7.60
CA LEU A 337 -2.30 -26.15 7.89
C LEU A 337 -2.99 -26.73 9.11
N GLY A 338 -3.18 -28.03 9.14
CA GLY A 338 -3.84 -28.65 10.27
C GLY A 338 -4.02 -30.15 10.07
N PRO A 339 -4.07 -30.93 11.18
CA PRO A 339 -4.36 -32.36 11.17
C PRO A 339 -5.66 -32.72 10.41
N PRO A 340 -5.91 -34.01 10.11
CA PRO A 340 -7.22 -34.44 9.63
C PRO A 340 -8.32 -34.14 10.67
N GLY A 341 -9.54 -33.87 10.19
CA GLY A 341 -10.70 -33.52 11.03
C GLY A 341 -10.67 -32.10 11.61
N THR A 342 -9.74 -31.25 11.16
CA THR A 342 -9.66 -29.85 11.61
C THR A 342 -10.48 -28.91 10.73
N GLU A 343 -11.04 -27.89 11.35
CA GLU A 343 -11.94 -26.87 10.77
C GLU A 343 -11.18 -25.83 9.91
N LYS A 344 -10.16 -26.24 9.15
CA LYS A 344 -9.36 -25.33 8.30
C LYS A 344 -10.25 -24.54 7.34
N SER A 345 -11.12 -25.23 6.61
CA SER A 345 -12.04 -24.61 5.65
C SER A 345 -12.98 -23.61 6.33
N SER A 346 -13.46 -23.90 7.53
CA SER A 346 -14.26 -22.97 8.34
C SER A 346 -13.46 -21.73 8.75
N VAL A 347 -12.20 -21.89 9.18
CA VAL A 347 -11.31 -20.75 9.47
C VAL A 347 -11.03 -19.93 8.20
N GLY A 348 -10.85 -20.59 7.05
CA GLY A 348 -10.69 -19.92 5.77
C GLY A 348 -11.91 -19.08 5.39
N ASN A 349 -13.11 -19.64 5.55
CA ASN A 349 -14.36 -18.92 5.30
C ASN A 349 -14.57 -17.78 6.30
N LEU A 350 -14.21 -17.96 7.58
CA LEU A 350 -14.25 -16.90 8.60
C LEU A 350 -13.34 -15.72 8.21
N ILE A 351 -12.12 -16.01 7.74
CA ILE A 351 -11.15 -15.00 7.30
C ILE A 351 -11.67 -14.25 6.06
N LEU A 352 -12.30 -14.96 5.13
CA LEU A 352 -12.81 -14.38 3.87
C LEU A 352 -14.20 -13.74 4.01
N GLY A 353 -14.90 -13.98 5.11
CA GLY A 353 -16.24 -13.45 5.41
C GLY A 353 -17.40 -14.17 4.71
N GLU A 354 -17.12 -15.16 3.86
CA GLU A 354 -18.10 -15.87 3.02
C GLU A 354 -17.69 -17.35 2.83
N ASN A 355 -18.64 -18.18 2.40
CA ASN A 355 -18.44 -19.63 2.24
C ASN A 355 -17.81 -19.99 0.89
N TYR A 356 -16.49 -19.82 0.77
CA TYR A 356 -15.74 -20.18 -0.45
C TYR A 356 -15.15 -21.59 -0.44
N PHE A 357 -14.78 -22.10 0.74
CA PHE A 357 -14.24 -23.44 0.90
C PHE A 357 -15.32 -24.41 1.34
N PRO A 358 -15.35 -25.63 0.77
CA PRO A 358 -16.27 -26.66 1.21
C PRO A 358 -15.95 -27.12 2.62
N LEU A 359 -16.97 -27.45 3.42
CA LEU A 359 -16.81 -27.95 4.79
C LEU A 359 -16.47 -29.46 4.86
N PHE A 360 -16.20 -30.10 3.72
CA PHE A 360 -15.76 -31.49 3.63
C PHE A 360 -14.26 -31.59 3.34
N THR A 361 -13.69 -32.79 3.48
CA THR A 361 -12.25 -33.01 3.27
C THR A 361 -11.86 -32.77 1.81
N ILE A 362 -11.01 -31.77 1.57
CA ILE A 362 -10.44 -31.49 0.25
C ILE A 362 -9.30 -32.47 -0.09
N LYS A 363 -9.18 -32.81 -1.38
CA LYS A 363 -8.16 -33.74 -1.89
C LYS A 363 -6.88 -33.03 -2.38
N GLU A 364 -7.00 -31.77 -2.76
CA GLU A 364 -5.91 -30.92 -3.26
C GLU A 364 -6.09 -29.50 -2.69
N SER A 365 -5.02 -28.73 -2.59
CA SER A 365 -5.07 -27.38 -2.06
C SER A 365 -5.90 -26.46 -2.94
N MET A 366 -6.71 -25.64 -2.29
CA MET A 366 -7.60 -24.67 -2.92
C MET A 366 -7.20 -23.27 -2.48
N GLY A 367 -7.06 -22.35 -3.43
CA GLY A 367 -6.78 -20.95 -3.16
C GLY A 367 -8.00 -20.10 -3.47
N LYS A 368 -8.33 -19.15 -2.59
CA LYS A 368 -9.33 -18.12 -2.87
C LYS A 368 -8.78 -16.76 -2.48
N THR A 369 -8.96 -15.79 -3.38
CA THR A 369 -8.61 -14.38 -3.15
C THR A 369 -9.89 -13.55 -3.04
N VAL A 370 -9.96 -12.72 -2.00
CA VAL A 370 -11.03 -11.73 -1.77
C VAL A 370 -10.36 -10.43 -1.35
N GLY A 371 -10.53 -9.36 -2.14
CA GLY A 371 -9.76 -8.14 -1.97
C GLY A 371 -8.25 -8.43 -1.96
N ASN A 372 -7.55 -7.98 -0.92
CA ASN A 372 -6.10 -8.14 -0.77
C ASN A 372 -5.73 -9.31 0.16
N VAL A 373 -6.61 -10.29 0.33
CA VAL A 373 -6.37 -11.50 1.13
C VAL A 373 -6.52 -12.73 0.26
N THR A 374 -5.49 -13.58 0.23
CA THR A 374 -5.55 -14.93 -0.35
C THR A 374 -5.45 -15.95 0.77
N VAL A 375 -6.42 -16.85 0.84
CA VAL A 375 -6.37 -18.01 1.72
C VAL A 375 -6.13 -19.25 0.87
N VAL A 376 -5.18 -20.08 1.28
CA VAL A 376 -4.90 -21.40 0.70
C VAL A 376 -5.26 -22.45 1.74
N ASP A 377 -6.36 -23.17 1.49
CA ASP A 377 -6.75 -24.34 2.26
C ASP A 377 -5.98 -25.57 1.76
N THR A 378 -5.49 -26.39 2.67
CA THR A 378 -4.64 -27.55 2.35
C THR A 378 -5.30 -28.88 2.70
N PRO A 379 -5.06 -29.94 1.92
CA PRO A 379 -5.51 -31.28 2.26
C PRO A 379 -4.72 -31.80 3.48
N ASN A 380 -5.04 -33.02 3.93
CA ASN A 380 -4.24 -33.66 4.97
C ASN A 380 -2.82 -33.95 4.49
N LEU A 381 -1.87 -33.07 4.83
CA LEU A 381 -0.48 -33.19 4.39
C LEU A 381 0.32 -34.27 5.14
N PHE A 382 -0.18 -34.77 6.28
CA PHE A 382 0.57 -35.69 7.16
C PHE A 382 0.66 -37.11 6.62
N THR A 383 -0.34 -37.52 5.85
CA THR A 383 -0.45 -38.86 5.26
C THR A 383 0.17 -38.95 3.87
N LEU A 384 0.71 -37.84 3.35
CA LEU A 384 1.28 -37.81 2.01
C LEU A 384 2.68 -38.45 1.96
N THR A 385 2.90 -39.21 0.88
CA THR A 385 4.25 -39.69 0.51
C THR A 385 5.17 -38.50 0.21
N PRO A 386 6.50 -38.64 0.27
CA PRO A 386 7.43 -37.55 -0.05
C PRO A 386 7.20 -36.91 -1.43
N MET A 387 6.77 -37.71 -2.41
CA MET A 387 6.50 -37.25 -3.77
C MET A 387 5.19 -36.45 -3.85
N SER A 388 4.11 -36.97 -3.26
CA SER A 388 2.84 -36.24 -3.17
C SER A 388 2.96 -34.97 -2.33
N TRP A 389 3.74 -35.01 -1.25
CA TRP A 389 4.08 -33.85 -0.45
C TRP A 389 4.77 -32.76 -1.27
N ALA A 390 5.77 -33.11 -2.08
CA ALA A 390 6.48 -32.15 -2.92
C ALA A 390 5.56 -31.52 -3.98
N LYS A 391 4.67 -32.32 -4.58
CA LYS A 391 3.63 -31.83 -5.52
C LYS A 391 2.70 -30.85 -4.84
N GLU A 392 2.21 -31.20 -3.65
CA GLU A 392 1.25 -30.38 -2.91
C GLU A 392 1.88 -29.08 -2.41
N LEU A 393 3.11 -29.14 -1.89
CA LEU A 393 3.84 -27.96 -1.47
C LEU A 393 4.11 -27.01 -2.64
N LYS A 394 4.43 -27.55 -3.84
CA LYS A 394 4.56 -26.74 -5.05
C LYS A 394 3.24 -26.05 -5.40
N ARG A 395 2.11 -26.75 -5.30
CA ARG A 395 0.77 -26.17 -5.52
C ARG A 395 0.48 -25.05 -4.53
N CYS A 396 0.74 -25.24 -3.24
CA CYS A 396 0.58 -24.20 -2.24
C CYS A 396 1.40 -22.95 -2.56
N ILE A 397 2.65 -23.12 -3.01
CA ILE A 397 3.52 -22.01 -3.42
C ILE A 397 2.93 -21.25 -4.61
N MET A 398 2.42 -21.97 -5.62
CA MET A 398 1.78 -21.34 -6.79
C MET A 398 0.54 -20.54 -6.37
N LEU A 399 -0.32 -21.12 -5.53
CA LEU A 399 -1.53 -20.46 -5.03
C LEU A 399 -1.24 -19.29 -4.07
N SER A 400 -0.01 -19.17 -3.58
CA SER A 400 0.41 -18.13 -2.65
C SER A 400 1.65 -17.39 -3.13
N HIS A 401 1.88 -17.26 -4.44
CA HIS A 401 3.07 -16.61 -4.98
C HIS A 401 3.22 -15.15 -4.47
N PRO A 402 4.44 -14.67 -4.13
CA PRO A 402 5.74 -15.37 -4.11
C PRO A 402 5.97 -16.31 -2.91
N GLY A 403 5.08 -16.29 -1.94
CA GLY A 403 5.00 -17.19 -0.79
C GLY A 403 3.98 -16.68 0.24
N PRO A 404 3.53 -17.52 1.19
CA PRO A 404 2.58 -17.10 2.20
C PRO A 404 3.23 -16.14 3.20
N ASN A 405 2.53 -15.06 3.55
CA ASN A 405 2.94 -14.13 4.61
C ASN A 405 2.68 -14.72 6.00
N ALA A 406 1.64 -15.55 6.11
CA ALA A 406 1.22 -16.20 7.34
C ALA A 406 0.92 -17.69 7.12
N ILE A 407 1.28 -18.50 8.09
CA ILE A 407 0.94 -19.93 8.16
C ILE A 407 0.09 -20.11 9.41
N LEU A 408 -1.16 -20.54 9.25
CA LEU A 408 -2.06 -20.78 10.36
C LEU A 408 -2.12 -22.29 10.64
N TRP A 409 -1.71 -22.67 11.84
CA TRP A 409 -1.87 -24.03 12.33
C TRP A 409 -3.21 -24.18 13.04
N VAL A 410 -4.20 -24.73 12.36
CA VAL A 410 -5.56 -24.93 12.87
C VAL A 410 -5.64 -26.26 13.61
N VAL A 411 -6.06 -26.22 14.87
CA VAL A 411 -6.22 -27.42 15.72
C VAL A 411 -7.34 -27.23 16.74
N PRO A 412 -8.25 -28.22 16.91
CA PRO A 412 -9.23 -28.19 17.98
C PRO A 412 -8.54 -28.23 19.34
N LEU A 413 -8.92 -27.33 20.24
CA LEU A 413 -8.33 -27.25 21.58
C LEU A 413 -8.61 -28.51 22.41
N SER A 414 -9.84 -29.03 22.33
CA SER A 414 -10.28 -30.24 23.04
C SER A 414 -9.50 -31.50 22.63
N GLN A 415 -8.99 -31.53 21.39
CA GLN A 415 -8.29 -32.69 20.83
C GLN A 415 -6.75 -32.55 20.88
N PHE A 416 -6.23 -31.55 21.59
CA PHE A 416 -4.79 -31.29 21.61
C PHE A 416 -4.02 -32.33 22.45
N SER A 417 -3.52 -33.37 21.77
CA SER A 417 -2.80 -34.50 22.38
C SER A 417 -1.29 -34.47 22.09
N ASN A 418 -0.53 -35.41 22.68
CA ASN A 418 0.89 -35.62 22.39
C ASN A 418 1.12 -35.91 20.89
N HIS A 419 0.17 -36.61 20.28
CA HIS A 419 0.18 -36.87 18.84
C HIS A 419 0.10 -35.56 18.05
N GLN A 420 -0.82 -34.65 18.40
CA GLN A 420 -0.95 -33.35 17.73
C GLN A 420 0.30 -32.48 17.86
N GLN A 421 0.91 -32.49 19.05
CA GLN A 421 2.20 -31.84 19.27
C GLN A 421 3.31 -32.42 18.37
N GLY A 422 3.34 -33.75 18.21
CA GLY A 422 4.27 -34.43 17.30
C GLY A 422 4.05 -34.04 15.84
N LEU A 423 2.80 -33.98 15.38
CA LEU A 423 2.45 -33.54 14.03
C LEU A 423 2.92 -32.10 13.76
N PHE A 424 2.71 -31.18 14.70
CA PHE A 424 3.21 -29.81 14.60
C PHE A 424 4.73 -29.75 14.45
N HIS A 425 5.47 -30.54 15.25
CA HIS A 425 6.92 -30.56 15.14
C HIS A 425 7.39 -31.14 13.80
N ASN A 426 6.73 -32.20 13.33
CA ASN A 426 7.03 -32.86 12.06
C ASN A 426 6.78 -31.96 10.85
N ILE A 427 5.63 -31.26 10.78
CA ILE A 427 5.35 -30.33 9.68
C ILE A 427 6.40 -29.23 9.63
N ARG A 428 6.77 -28.68 10.80
CA ARG A 428 7.71 -27.57 10.90
C ARG A 428 9.11 -28.00 10.43
N LYS A 429 9.52 -29.22 10.80
CA LYS A 429 10.79 -29.79 10.33
C LYS A 429 10.81 -29.95 8.81
N ARG A 430 9.68 -30.33 8.20
CA ARG A 430 9.55 -30.46 6.74
C ARG A 430 9.52 -29.10 6.02
N LEU A 431 8.82 -28.10 6.56
CA LEU A 431 8.70 -26.77 5.94
C LEU A 431 9.98 -25.92 6.10
N GLY A 432 10.73 -26.11 7.19
CA GLY A 432 11.98 -25.43 7.49
C GLY A 432 11.88 -24.39 8.61
N SER A 433 13.02 -24.05 9.21
CA SER A 433 13.11 -23.14 10.36
C SER A 433 12.58 -21.73 10.10
N GLU A 434 12.74 -21.22 8.87
CA GLU A 434 12.27 -19.89 8.46
C GLU A 434 10.76 -19.72 8.60
N THR A 435 9.99 -20.81 8.53
CA THR A 435 8.53 -20.78 8.63
C THR A 435 8.06 -20.34 10.02
N GLN A 436 8.88 -20.55 11.05
CA GLN A 436 8.53 -20.26 12.43
C GLN A 436 8.16 -18.79 12.61
N LYS A 437 8.86 -17.83 11.97
CA LYS A 437 8.53 -16.40 12.08
C LYS A 437 7.23 -16.04 11.38
N HIS A 438 6.67 -16.91 10.52
CA HIS A 438 5.38 -16.71 9.84
C HIS A 438 4.23 -17.57 10.43
N THR A 439 4.50 -18.42 11.42
CA THR A 439 3.48 -19.33 11.99
C THR A 439 2.72 -18.73 13.17
N MET A 440 1.40 -18.88 13.16
CA MET A 440 0.48 -18.62 14.28
C MET A 440 -0.40 -19.85 14.49
N ILE A 441 -0.74 -20.14 15.74
CA ILE A 441 -1.61 -21.28 16.09
C ILE A 441 -3.05 -20.81 16.24
N ILE A 442 -3.98 -21.48 15.58
CA ILE A 442 -5.42 -21.22 15.68
C ILE A 442 -6.04 -22.38 16.45
N PHE A 443 -6.50 -22.10 17.66
CA PHE A 443 -7.28 -23.05 18.44
C PHE A 443 -8.74 -22.88 18.10
N THR A 444 -9.39 -23.95 17.64
CA THR A 444 -10.85 -23.96 17.51
C THR A 444 -11.46 -24.64 18.72
N SER A 445 -12.46 -24.00 19.31
CA SER A 445 -13.27 -24.63 20.36
C SER A 445 -14.45 -25.30 19.68
N GLY A 446 -14.49 -26.64 19.66
CA GLY A 446 -15.68 -27.36 19.20
C GLY A 446 -16.94 -27.00 20.03
N ARG A 447 -18.11 -27.46 19.57
CA ARG A 447 -19.43 -27.21 20.20
C ARG A 447 -19.52 -27.55 21.70
N GLU A 448 -18.61 -28.36 22.23
CA GLU A 448 -18.59 -28.80 23.63
C GLU A 448 -18.11 -27.73 24.64
N LEU A 449 -17.61 -26.58 24.16
CA LEU A 449 -17.09 -25.50 25.02
C LEU A 449 -18.10 -24.36 25.23
N GLU A 450 -19.31 -24.46 24.66
CA GLU A 450 -20.40 -23.49 24.84
C GLU A 450 -20.94 -23.44 26.29
N ASN A 451 -20.56 -24.40 27.15
CA ASN A 451 -20.95 -24.47 28.56
C ASN A 451 -19.93 -23.87 29.56
N LEU A 452 -18.87 -23.22 29.08
CA LEU A 452 -17.88 -22.56 29.95
C LEU A 452 -17.99 -21.05 29.81
N ASP A 453 -18.69 -20.41 30.75
CA ASP A 453 -18.79 -18.94 30.93
C ASP A 453 -17.44 -18.26 31.31
N GLN A 454 -16.30 -18.89 31.04
CA GLN A 454 -14.98 -18.37 31.37
C GLN A 454 -14.05 -18.32 30.15
N PRO A 455 -13.26 -17.23 29.99
CA PRO A 455 -12.23 -17.17 28.97
C PRO A 455 -11.27 -18.34 29.13
N ILE A 456 -10.99 -19.03 28.02
CA ILE A 456 -10.17 -20.24 28.00
C ILE A 456 -8.77 -19.90 28.54
N ASP A 457 -8.50 -20.35 29.77
CA ASP A 457 -7.19 -20.22 30.38
C ASP A 457 -6.24 -21.28 29.81
N ILE A 458 -5.59 -20.93 28.71
CA ILE A 458 -4.52 -21.74 28.09
C ILE A 458 -3.38 -21.98 29.09
N SER A 459 -3.31 -21.22 30.19
CA SER A 459 -2.34 -21.46 31.25
C SER A 459 -2.53 -22.84 31.93
N ARG A 460 -3.68 -23.48 31.80
CA ARG A 460 -3.95 -24.81 32.39
C ARG A 460 -3.43 -25.98 31.55
N HIS A 461 -3.10 -25.76 30.27
CA HIS A 461 -2.63 -26.82 29.38
C HIS A 461 -1.12 -26.73 29.11
N ASN A 462 -0.31 -27.40 29.95
CA ASN A 462 1.16 -27.42 29.85
C ASN A 462 1.68 -27.84 28.45
N LYS A 463 0.96 -28.71 27.75
CA LYS A 463 1.31 -29.18 26.40
C LYS A 463 1.12 -28.06 25.35
N VAL A 464 0.00 -27.34 25.45
CA VAL A 464 -0.32 -26.19 24.58
C VAL A 464 0.70 -25.07 24.78
N LYS A 465 1.06 -24.75 26.03
CA LYS A 465 2.11 -23.76 26.35
C LYS A 465 3.42 -24.02 25.60
N LYS A 466 3.86 -25.28 25.50
CA LYS A 466 5.12 -25.64 24.85
C LYS A 466 5.10 -25.33 23.35
N VAL A 467 3.97 -25.60 22.68
CA VAL A 467 3.81 -25.31 21.25
C VAL A 467 3.63 -23.82 21.00
N VAL A 468 2.84 -23.14 21.82
CA VAL A 468 2.64 -21.68 21.76
C VAL A 468 3.95 -20.91 21.95
N ARG A 469 4.79 -21.31 22.93
CA ARG A 469 6.13 -20.74 23.13
C ARG A 469 7.03 -20.91 21.90
N THR A 470 6.92 -22.05 21.22
CA THR A 470 7.64 -22.30 19.97
C THR A 470 7.24 -21.31 18.88
N CYS A 471 5.99 -20.85 18.87
CA CYS A 471 5.50 -19.81 17.96
C CYS A 471 5.70 -18.38 18.49
N ARG A 472 6.59 -18.13 19.47
CA ARG A 472 6.77 -16.81 20.11
C ARG A 472 5.47 -16.25 20.70
N ASN A 473 4.69 -17.12 21.33
CA ASN A 473 3.40 -16.81 21.94
C ASN A 473 2.33 -16.26 20.97
N ARG A 474 2.41 -16.64 19.68
CA ARG A 474 1.39 -16.29 18.69
C ARG A 474 0.34 -17.37 18.57
N TYR A 475 -0.85 -17.08 19.10
CA TYR A 475 -2.03 -17.91 18.93
C TYR A 475 -3.29 -17.05 18.93
N HIS A 476 -4.37 -17.59 18.37
CA HIS A 476 -5.71 -17.04 18.42
C HIS A 476 -6.71 -18.17 18.72
N VAL A 477 -7.80 -17.85 19.43
CA VAL A 477 -8.83 -18.82 19.79
C VAL A 477 -10.14 -18.42 19.12
N ILE A 478 -10.70 -19.33 18.32
CA ILE A 478 -11.98 -19.16 17.62
C ILE A 478 -13.05 -19.93 18.40
N ASN A 479 -14.12 -19.21 18.76
CA ASN A 479 -15.27 -19.65 19.56
C ASN A 479 -16.58 -19.22 18.88
N SER A 480 -17.53 -20.14 18.72
CA SER A 480 -18.82 -19.93 18.05
C SER A 480 -19.65 -18.75 18.59
N SER A 481 -19.37 -18.26 19.80
CA SER A 481 -20.15 -17.25 20.52
C SER A 481 -19.71 -15.77 20.33
N ASN A 482 -18.60 -15.48 19.65
CA ASN A 482 -18.07 -14.10 19.55
C ASN A 482 -18.09 -13.55 18.11
N HIS A 483 -18.81 -12.44 17.92
CA HIS A 483 -19.02 -11.79 16.62
C HIS A 483 -17.80 -11.04 16.06
N ASN A 484 -16.75 -10.77 16.85
CA ASN A 484 -15.60 -9.95 16.40
C ASN A 484 -14.33 -10.74 16.03
N GLN A 485 -14.38 -12.07 16.03
CA GLN A 485 -13.18 -12.93 15.91
C GLN A 485 -12.39 -12.76 14.62
N ALA A 486 -13.07 -12.60 13.48
CA ALA A 486 -12.41 -12.39 12.20
C ALA A 486 -11.55 -11.11 12.23
N SER A 487 -12.08 -10.03 12.80
CA SER A 487 -11.38 -8.74 12.88
C SER A 487 -10.14 -8.81 13.79
N GLU A 488 -10.26 -9.45 14.96
CA GLU A 488 -9.16 -9.63 15.90
C GLU A 488 -8.05 -10.51 15.31
N LEU A 489 -8.42 -11.62 14.64
CA LEU A 489 -7.46 -12.50 13.97
C LEU A 489 -6.69 -11.75 12.88
N ILE A 490 -7.39 -10.99 12.04
CA ILE A 490 -6.78 -10.18 10.96
C ILE A 490 -5.83 -9.14 11.54
N GLU A 491 -6.20 -8.46 12.62
CA GLU A 491 -5.33 -7.47 13.28
C GLU A 491 -4.05 -8.12 13.83
N GLN A 492 -4.17 -9.29 14.47
CA GLN A 492 -3.00 -10.05 14.95
C GLN A 492 -2.10 -10.51 13.80
N LEU A 493 -2.67 -10.90 12.66
CA LEU A 493 -1.93 -11.25 11.44
C LEU A 493 -1.15 -10.06 10.89
N PHE A 494 -1.77 -8.88 10.79
CA PHE A 494 -1.08 -7.67 10.34
C PHE A 494 0.06 -7.27 11.29
N LYS A 495 -0.15 -7.34 12.62
CA LYS A 495 0.90 -7.12 13.62
C LYS A 495 2.07 -8.10 13.45
N MET A 496 1.77 -9.38 13.19
CA MET A 496 2.80 -10.40 12.94
C MET A 496 3.61 -10.07 11.68
N ILE A 497 2.95 -9.68 10.60
CA ILE A 497 3.59 -9.41 9.31
C ILE A 497 4.40 -8.11 9.35
N ALA A 498 3.91 -7.08 10.03
CA ALA A 498 4.65 -5.84 10.28
C ALA A 498 5.97 -6.11 11.02
N LYS A 499 5.94 -6.96 12.08
CA LYS A 499 7.17 -7.41 12.78
C LYS A 499 8.13 -8.17 11.87
N ASN A 500 7.62 -8.84 10.84
CA ASN A 500 8.41 -9.51 9.80
C ASN A 500 8.75 -8.59 8.61
N ARG A 501 8.56 -7.27 8.72
CA ARG A 501 8.82 -6.28 7.67
C ARG A 501 8.13 -6.59 6.34
N GLY A 502 6.92 -7.15 6.38
CA GLY A 502 6.16 -7.51 5.17
C GLY A 502 6.69 -8.72 4.40
N SER A 503 7.74 -9.39 4.90
CA SER A 503 8.31 -10.55 4.23
C SER A 503 7.34 -11.73 4.12
N TYR A 504 7.60 -12.61 3.17
CA TYR A 504 6.87 -13.86 2.96
C TYR A 504 7.77 -15.07 3.22
N CYS A 505 7.14 -16.20 3.49
CA CYS A 505 7.80 -17.46 3.78
C CYS A 505 8.32 -18.14 2.50
N THR A 506 9.60 -18.51 2.48
CA THR A 506 10.18 -19.37 1.45
C THR A 506 10.31 -20.79 1.95
N PHE A 507 9.73 -21.77 1.24
CA PHE A 507 9.89 -23.18 1.58
C PHE A 507 11.19 -23.73 1.00
N LYS A 508 11.90 -24.58 1.74
CA LYS A 508 13.14 -25.20 1.24
C LYS A 508 12.82 -26.09 0.03
N ARG A 509 13.48 -25.85 -1.12
CA ARG A 509 13.50 -26.81 -2.23
C ARG A 509 14.24 -28.06 -1.75
N THR A 510 13.60 -29.22 -1.84
CA THR A 510 14.28 -30.50 -1.65
C THR A 510 15.42 -30.57 -2.66
N LYS A 511 16.67 -30.59 -2.18
CA LYS A 511 17.83 -30.83 -3.03
C LYS A 511 17.60 -32.19 -3.72
N LYS A 512 17.53 -32.22 -5.06
CA LYS A 512 17.69 -33.48 -5.79
C LYS A 512 19.04 -34.05 -5.35
N ARG A 513 19.05 -35.16 -4.63
CA ARG A 513 20.23 -36.03 -4.62
C ARG A 513 20.40 -36.45 -6.08
N ARG A 514 21.47 -35.99 -6.73
CA ARG A 514 21.89 -36.58 -8.01
C ARG A 514 22.23 -38.04 -7.71
N PRO A 515 21.82 -38.98 -8.57
CA PRO A 515 22.17 -40.39 -8.43
C PRO A 515 23.68 -40.57 -8.38
#